data_AF-A0A1I5W721-F1
#
_entry.id   AF-A0A1I5W721-F1
#
_cell.length_a   1.000
_cell.length_b   1.000
_cell.length_c   1.000
_cell.angle_alpha   90.00
_cell.angle_beta   90.00
_cell.angle_gamma   90.00
#
_symmetry.space_group_name_H-M   'P 1'
#
loop_
_entity.id
_entity.type
_entity.pdbx_description
1 polymer ?
#
loop_
_entity_poly.entity_id
_entity_poly.type
_entity_poly.pdbx_seq_one_letter_code
_entity_poly.pdbx_strand_id
1 'polypeptide(L)'
;MLELHAQLEQAAGQHYARKLPAALGAAATLQALSLDTSRQFLLYQARSFRFVRVPSMTIDDDSVGELDRHILDAFSRLSAEEPDLADELDKLQRNYSFVRNKLLDKQQSRAPSAIERYLCNTVQALDHLAANAS
;
A
#
# COMPACT_ATOMS: atom_id res chain seq x y z
N MET A 1 -1.83 18.71 0.07
CA MET A 1 -2.12 17.49 0.85
C MET A 1 -1.58 16.27 0.12
N LEU A 2 -2.01 15.99 -1.13
CA LEU A 2 -1.47 14.88 -1.94
C LEU A 2 0.06 14.96 -2.17
N GLU A 3 0.59 16.14 -2.53
CA GLU A 3 2.05 16.34 -2.71
C GLU A 3 2.85 16.07 -1.43
N LEU A 4 2.34 16.54 -0.28
CA LEU A 4 3.01 16.32 1.01
C LEU A 4 3.02 14.83 1.37
N HIS A 5 1.92 14.13 1.10
CA HIS A 5 1.84 12.69 1.31
C HIS A 5 2.77 11.92 0.35
N ALA A 6 2.88 12.33 -0.92
CA ALA A 6 3.83 11.76 -1.87
C ALA A 6 5.29 11.98 -1.45
N GLN A 7 5.63 13.16 -0.92
CA GLN A 7 6.98 13.46 -0.42
C GLN A 7 7.30 12.65 0.85
N LEU A 8 6.34 12.47 1.75
CA LEU A 8 6.49 11.62 2.93
C LEU A 8 6.69 10.15 2.56
N GLU A 9 5.89 9.64 1.62
CA GLU A 9 6.03 8.28 1.07
C GLU A 9 7.40 8.08 0.41
N GLN A 10 7.86 9.04 -0.40
CA GLN A 10 9.17 8.97 -1.04
C GLN A 10 10.31 8.98 -0.01
N ALA A 11 10.21 9.83 1.02
CA ALA A 11 11.18 9.86 2.11
C ALA A 11 11.20 8.55 2.90
N ALA A 12 10.02 8.00 3.22
CA ALA A 12 9.88 6.71 3.87
C ALA A 12 10.50 5.60 3.01
N GLY A 13 10.11 5.47 1.75
CA GLY A 13 10.65 4.47 0.82
C GLY A 13 12.18 4.54 0.66
N GLN A 14 12.77 5.73 0.64
CA GLN A 14 14.23 5.90 0.63
C GLN A 14 14.91 5.43 1.93
N HIS A 15 14.25 5.60 3.07
CA HIS A 15 14.72 5.07 4.35
C HIS A 15 14.66 3.54 4.39
N TYR A 16 13.64 2.91 3.79
CA TYR A 16 13.52 1.44 3.71
C TYR A 16 14.50 0.83 2.71
N ALA A 17 14.67 1.41 1.52
CA ALA A 17 15.62 0.93 0.52
C ALA A 17 17.07 0.90 1.05
N ARG A 18 17.40 1.77 2.02
CA ARG A 18 18.72 1.81 2.68
C ARG A 18 18.88 0.85 3.85
N LYS A 19 17.80 0.20 4.31
CA LYS A 19 17.75 -0.60 5.55
C LYS A 19 17.40 -2.07 5.32
N LEU A 20 17.57 -2.64 4.14
CA LEU A 20 17.27 -4.05 3.85
C LEU A 20 18.45 -5.00 4.16
N PRO A 21 18.53 -5.65 5.34
CA PRO A 21 19.21 -6.93 5.47
C PRO A 21 18.31 -8.06 4.93
N ALA A 22 18.95 -9.18 4.58
CA ALA A 22 18.32 -10.34 3.92
C ALA A 22 17.30 -11.14 4.76
N ALA A 23 17.01 -10.70 5.99
CA ALA A 23 15.96 -11.24 6.84
C ALA A 23 15.27 -10.06 7.56
N LEU A 24 14.25 -9.48 6.93
CA LEU A 24 13.39 -8.51 7.59
C LEU A 24 12.44 -9.28 8.52
N GLY A 25 12.48 -8.98 9.82
CA GLY A 25 11.49 -9.51 10.76
C GLY A 25 10.08 -8.99 10.43
N ALA A 26 9.05 -9.62 11.03
CA ALA A 26 7.63 -9.33 10.84
C ALA A 26 7.32 -7.82 10.77
N ALA A 27 7.80 -7.05 11.75
CA ALA A 27 7.56 -5.61 11.86
C ALA A 27 8.00 -4.84 10.60
N ALA A 28 9.17 -5.18 10.05
CA ALA A 28 9.70 -4.47 8.90
C ALA A 28 8.99 -4.88 7.59
N THR A 29 8.57 -6.14 7.47
CA THR A 29 7.74 -6.62 6.35
C THR A 29 6.34 -6.00 6.39
N LEU A 30 5.70 -5.92 7.56
CA LEU A 30 4.43 -5.22 7.78
C LEU A 30 4.52 -3.75 7.36
N GLN A 31 5.61 -3.08 7.74
CA GLN A 31 5.76 -1.67 7.42
C GLN A 31 6.06 -1.41 5.94
N ALA A 32 6.82 -2.30 5.28
CA ALA A 32 6.97 -2.26 3.83
C ALA A 32 5.62 -2.44 3.11
N LEU A 33 4.79 -3.37 3.57
CA LEU A 33 3.45 -3.60 3.04
C LEU A 33 2.51 -2.40 3.25
N SER A 34 2.64 -1.71 4.38
CA SER A 34 1.91 -0.46 4.66
C SER A 34 2.26 0.62 3.64
N LEU A 35 3.55 0.85 3.39
CA LEU A 35 4.03 1.83 2.41
C LEU A 35 3.58 1.51 0.99
N ASP A 36 3.66 0.25 0.57
CA ASP A 36 3.20 -0.15 -0.75
C ASP A 36 1.70 0.11 -0.91
N THR A 37 0.91 -0.19 0.12
CA THR A 37 -0.54 0.09 0.13
C THR A 37 -0.84 1.59 0.08
N SER A 38 -0.09 2.41 0.82
CA SER A 38 -0.17 3.88 0.78
C SER A 38 0.21 4.45 -0.58
N ARG A 39 1.26 3.92 -1.22
CA ARG A 39 1.67 4.29 -2.57
C ARG A 39 0.61 3.92 -3.60
N GLN A 40 -0.03 2.77 -3.47
CA GLN A 40 -1.16 2.37 -4.32
C GLN A 40 -2.35 3.32 -4.14
N PHE A 41 -2.59 3.75 -2.90
CA PHE A 41 -3.62 4.72 -2.59
C PHE A 41 -3.35 6.11 -3.20
N LEU A 42 -2.10 6.57 -3.17
CA LEU A 42 -1.67 7.79 -3.85
C LEU A 42 -1.89 7.73 -5.36
N LEU A 43 -1.49 6.63 -6.00
CA LEU A 43 -1.66 6.42 -7.43
C LEU A 43 -3.14 6.47 -7.81
N TYR A 44 -4.00 5.88 -6.98
CA TYR A 44 -5.44 5.94 -7.12
C TYR A 44 -6.00 7.36 -7.02
N GLN A 45 -5.60 8.12 -6.00
CA GLN A 45 -6.03 9.50 -5.82
C GLN A 45 -5.57 10.38 -6.98
N ALA A 46 -4.31 10.29 -7.39
CA ALA A 46 -3.75 11.10 -8.46
C ALA A 46 -4.47 10.86 -9.81
N ARG A 47 -4.89 9.62 -10.09
CA ARG A 47 -5.73 9.29 -11.26
C ARG A 47 -7.16 9.81 -11.14
N SER A 48 -7.72 9.78 -9.93
CA SER A 48 -9.08 10.27 -9.65
C SER A 48 -9.20 11.79 -9.74
N PHE A 49 -8.12 12.51 -9.45
CA PHE A 49 -8.02 13.96 -9.58
C PHE A 49 -7.22 14.35 -10.83
N ARG A 50 -7.81 14.15 -12.03
CA ARG A 50 -7.18 14.41 -13.36
C ARG A 50 -6.53 15.80 -13.55
N PHE A 51 -6.74 16.76 -12.65
CA PHE A 51 -6.16 18.11 -12.70
C PHE A 51 -4.98 18.33 -11.74
N VAL A 52 -4.63 17.37 -10.89
CA VAL A 52 -3.54 17.51 -9.92
C VAL A 52 -2.30 16.78 -10.46
N ARG A 53 -1.35 17.53 -11.03
CA ARG A 53 -0.01 16.99 -11.28
C ARG A 53 0.74 16.94 -9.94
N VAL A 54 1.25 15.77 -9.60
CA VAL A 54 2.15 15.53 -8.45
C VAL A 54 3.55 15.34 -9.03
N PRO A 55 4.41 16.37 -9.09
CA PRO A 55 5.69 16.30 -9.80
C PRO A 55 6.65 15.25 -9.23
N SER A 56 6.49 14.89 -7.96
CA SER A 56 7.26 13.84 -7.27
C SER A 56 6.85 12.41 -7.65
N MET A 57 5.70 12.21 -8.30
CA MET A 57 5.23 10.89 -8.76
C MET A 57 5.33 10.76 -10.28
N THR A 58 6.08 9.75 -10.73
CA THR A 58 5.84 9.18 -12.06
C THR A 58 4.68 8.21 -11.94
N ILE A 59 3.51 8.61 -12.46
CA ILE A 59 2.33 7.72 -12.55
C ILE A 59 2.49 6.94 -13.85
N ASP A 60 3.20 5.82 -13.75
CA ASP A 60 3.26 4.84 -14.83
C ASP A 60 2.25 3.72 -14.54
N ASP A 61 1.52 3.30 -15.56
CA ASP A 61 0.47 2.30 -15.44
C ASP A 61 1.05 0.92 -15.08
N ASP A 62 2.25 0.62 -15.56
CA ASP A 62 2.95 -0.62 -15.24
C ASP A 62 3.32 -0.65 -13.74
N SER A 63 3.59 0.51 -13.15
CA SER A 63 3.87 0.65 -11.71
C SER A 63 2.67 0.30 -10.82
N VAL A 64 1.42 0.53 -11.28
CA VAL A 64 0.21 0.20 -10.50
C VAL A 64 -0.02 -1.31 -10.44
N GLY A 65 0.21 -2.01 -11.56
CA GLY A 65 0.07 -3.46 -11.65
C GLY A 65 1.22 -4.22 -11.00
N GLU A 66 2.43 -3.68 -11.03
CA GLU A 66 3.58 -4.21 -10.28
C GLU A 66 3.37 -4.09 -8.77
N LEU A 67 2.93 -2.92 -8.31
CA LEU A 67 2.67 -2.68 -6.90
C LEU A 67 1.54 -3.55 -6.34
N ASP A 68 0.48 -3.76 -7.12
CA ASP A 68 -0.61 -4.69 -6.79
C ASP A 68 -0.11 -6.14 -6.57
N ARG A 69 0.73 -6.65 -7.48
CA ARG A 69 1.33 -7.98 -7.33
C ARG A 69 2.21 -8.06 -6.10
N HIS A 70 3.06 -7.06 -5.88
CA HIS A 70 3.96 -7.02 -4.73
C HIS A 70 3.19 -7.03 -3.39
N ILE A 71 2.09 -6.27 -3.29
CA ILE A 71 1.22 -6.24 -2.11
C ILE A 71 0.61 -7.62 -1.84
N LEU A 72 0.10 -8.30 -2.87
CA LEU A 72 -0.51 -9.63 -2.71
C LEU A 72 0.53 -10.69 -2.31
N ASP A 73 1.72 -10.66 -2.93
CA ASP A 73 2.82 -11.57 -2.60
C ASP A 73 3.30 -11.35 -1.16
N ALA A 74 3.37 -10.09 -0.71
CA ALA A 74 3.74 -9.74 0.66
C ALA A 74 2.70 -10.22 1.69
N PHE A 75 1.39 -10.05 1.44
CA PHE A 75 0.35 -10.63 2.28
C PHE A 75 0.48 -12.16 2.38
N SER A 76 0.66 -12.83 1.25
CA SER A 76 0.79 -14.29 1.21
C SER A 76 2.02 -14.78 1.96
N ARG A 77 3.16 -14.11 1.78
CA ARG A 77 4.43 -14.47 2.44
C ARG A 77 4.32 -14.26 3.95
N LEU A 78 3.86 -13.08 4.36
CA LEU A 78 3.80 -12.72 5.77
C LEU A 78 2.79 -13.59 6.54
N SER A 79 1.68 -13.98 5.92
CA SER A 79 0.71 -14.90 6.55
C SER A 79 1.28 -16.31 6.75
N ALA A 80 2.24 -16.72 5.90
CA ALA A 80 2.93 -18.00 6.05
C ALA A 80 4.08 -17.93 7.08
N GLU A 81 4.74 -16.78 7.20
CA GLU A 81 5.85 -16.54 8.12
C GLU A 81 5.38 -16.23 9.55
N GLU A 82 4.21 -15.62 9.72
CA GLU A 82 3.66 -15.17 11.00
C GLU A 82 2.26 -15.76 11.26
N PRO A 83 2.14 -17.04 11.67
CA PRO A 83 0.86 -17.72 11.85
C PRO A 83 -0.06 -17.03 12.87
N ASP A 84 0.51 -16.39 13.89
CA ASP A 84 -0.23 -15.66 14.93
C ASP A 84 -0.95 -14.42 14.37
N LEU A 85 -0.50 -13.90 13.23
CA LEU A 85 -1.11 -12.75 12.54
C LEU A 85 -1.96 -13.14 11.34
N ALA A 86 -1.97 -14.41 10.94
CA ALA A 86 -2.56 -14.88 9.69
C ALA A 86 -4.05 -14.49 9.54
N ASP A 87 -4.84 -14.63 10.60
CA ASP A 87 -6.27 -14.28 10.58
C ASP A 87 -6.52 -12.78 10.34
N GLU A 88 -5.64 -11.92 10.85
CA GLU A 88 -5.73 -10.47 10.67
C GLU A 88 -5.24 -10.09 9.27
N LEU A 89 -4.11 -10.65 8.84
CA LEU A 89 -3.55 -10.45 7.50
C LEU A 89 -4.54 -10.88 6.40
N ASP A 90 -5.23 -12.01 6.57
CA ASP A 90 -6.28 -12.47 5.65
C ASP A 90 -7.44 -11.48 5.54
N LYS A 91 -7.85 -10.86 6.66
CA LYS A 91 -8.91 -9.82 6.64
C LYS A 91 -8.44 -8.60 5.87
N LEU A 92 -7.21 -8.16 6.09
CA LEU A 92 -6.62 -7.01 5.39
C LEU A 92 -6.43 -7.30 3.89
N GLN A 93 -5.95 -8.48 3.53
CA GLN A 93 -5.82 -8.91 2.14
C GLN A 93 -7.19 -8.96 1.43
N ARG A 94 -8.25 -9.44 2.10
CA ARG A 94 -9.62 -9.42 1.55
C ARG A 94 -10.12 -8.00 1.32
N ASN A 95 -9.89 -7.08 2.26
CA ASN A 95 -10.25 -5.67 2.12
C ASN A 95 -9.54 -5.00 0.94
N TYR A 96 -8.23 -5.25 0.79
CA TYR A 96 -7.46 -4.79 -0.35
C TYR A 96 -8.00 -5.38 -1.68
N SER A 97 -8.22 -6.70 -1.71
CA SER A 97 -8.73 -7.41 -2.88
C SER A 97 -10.13 -6.93 -3.31
N PHE A 98 -10.97 -6.53 -2.36
CA PHE A 98 -12.29 -5.97 -2.65
C PHE A 98 -12.22 -4.68 -3.49
N VAL A 99 -11.22 -3.83 -3.26
CA VAL A 99 -11.05 -2.58 -4.00
C VAL A 99 -10.11 -2.69 -5.21
N ARG A 100 -9.38 -3.79 -5.33
CA ARG A 100 -8.39 -4.07 -6.38
C ARG A 100 -8.89 -3.81 -7.80
N ASN A 101 -10.07 -4.33 -8.15
CA ASN A 101 -10.63 -4.15 -9.50
C ASN A 101 -10.79 -2.67 -9.86
N LYS A 102 -11.03 -1.81 -8.87
CA LYS A 102 -11.14 -0.38 -9.07
C LYS A 102 -9.76 0.28 -9.16
N LEU A 103 -8.79 -0.13 -8.35
CA LEU A 103 -7.41 0.35 -8.47
C LEU A 103 -6.83 0.14 -9.87
N LEU A 104 -7.13 -1.02 -10.48
CA LEU A 104 -6.64 -1.41 -11.79
C LEU A 104 -7.47 -0.82 -12.96
N ASP A 105 -8.67 -0.30 -12.69
CA ASP A 105 -9.57 0.26 -13.72
C ASP A 105 -9.06 1.61 -14.25
N LYS A 106 -8.59 1.61 -15.50
CA LYS A 106 -8.05 2.77 -16.22
C LYS A 106 -9.10 3.80 -16.63
N GLN A 107 -10.37 3.41 -16.70
CA GLN A 107 -11.45 4.26 -17.21
C GLN A 107 -12.25 4.96 -16.11
N GLN A 108 -11.77 4.89 -14.85
CA GLN A 108 -12.60 5.23 -13.71
C GLN A 108 -13.10 6.68 -13.72
N SER A 109 -14.43 6.82 -13.76
CA SER A 109 -15.15 8.05 -13.46
C SER A 109 -15.58 8.01 -11.99
N ARG A 110 -14.86 8.71 -11.10
CA ARG A 110 -15.22 9.00 -9.69
C ARG A 110 -15.83 7.84 -8.88
N ALA A 111 -15.05 7.25 -7.99
CA ALA A 111 -15.58 6.53 -6.83
C ALA A 111 -14.78 6.84 -5.54
N PRO A 112 -14.84 8.07 -4.99
CA PRO A 112 -13.83 8.52 -4.04
C PRO A 112 -13.93 7.84 -2.66
N SER A 113 -15.12 7.83 -2.03
CA SER A 113 -15.17 7.61 -0.58
C SER A 113 -15.01 6.17 -0.10
N ALA A 114 -15.52 5.19 -0.84
CA ALA A 114 -15.49 3.79 -0.39
C ALA A 114 -14.08 3.19 -0.53
N ILE A 115 -13.40 3.45 -1.66
CA ILE A 115 -12.06 2.91 -1.93
C ILE A 115 -11.03 3.54 -0.98
N GLU A 116 -11.11 4.86 -0.80
CA GLU A 116 -10.29 5.59 0.16
C GLU A 116 -10.36 4.97 1.56
N ARG A 117 -11.57 4.63 2.03
CA ARG A 117 -11.77 4.06 3.35
C ARG A 117 -11.12 2.69 3.51
N TYR A 118 -11.28 1.78 2.55
CA TYR A 118 -10.68 0.45 2.62
C TYR A 118 -9.15 0.52 2.63
N LEU A 119 -8.56 1.38 1.80
CA LEU A 119 -7.11 1.54 1.75
C LEU A 119 -6.56 2.19 3.02
N CYS A 120 -7.19 3.26 3.49
CA CYS A 120 -6.80 3.94 4.73
C CYS A 120 -6.87 3.00 5.93
N ASN A 121 -7.95 2.22 6.06
CA ASN A 121 -8.08 1.23 7.13
C ASN A 121 -6.99 0.14 7.03
N THR A 122 -6.65 -0.29 5.81
CA THR A 122 -5.62 -1.31 5.59
C THR A 122 -4.24 -0.80 6.01
N VAL A 123 -3.87 0.42 5.60
CA VAL A 123 -2.62 1.08 6.00
C VAL A 123 -2.53 1.23 7.53
N GLN A 124 -3.58 1.76 8.15
CA GLN A 124 -3.61 1.96 9.61
C GLN A 124 -3.46 0.65 10.39
N ALA A 125 -4.10 -0.43 9.93
CA ALA A 125 -3.97 -1.73 10.56
C ALA A 125 -2.55 -2.31 10.39
N LEU A 126 -1.96 -2.20 9.20
CA LEU A 126 -0.59 -2.65 8.95
C LEU A 126 0.43 -1.87 9.79
N ASP A 127 0.27 -0.56 9.92
CA ASP A 127 1.11 0.27 10.79
C ASP A 127 0.97 -0.12 12.27
N HIS A 128 -0.25 -0.39 12.73
CA HIS A 128 -0.51 -0.83 14.08
C HIS A 128 0.12 -2.20 14.37
N LEU A 129 0.00 -3.14 13.43
CA LEU A 129 0.65 -4.45 13.53
C LEU A 129 2.17 -4.31 13.55
N ALA A 130 2.75 -3.48 12.69
CA ALA A 130 4.19 -3.23 12.65
C ALA A 130 4.72 -2.67 13.97
N ALA A 131 3.97 -1.76 14.60
CA ALA A 131 4.33 -1.18 15.89
C ALA A 131 4.30 -2.20 17.04
N ASN A 132 3.44 -3.22 16.96
CA ASN A 132 3.27 -4.23 18.00
C ASN A 132 4.10 -5.50 17.78
N ALA A 133 4.67 -5.70 16.60
CA ALA A 133 5.52 -6.84 16.26
C ALA A 133 6.99 -6.68 16.74
N SER A 134 7.22 -5.88 17.79
CA SER A 134 8.55 -5.55 18.35
C SER A 134 8.98 -6.49 19.47
#